data_AF-A0A1I2WVG6-F1
#
_entry.id   AF-A0A1I2WVG6-F1
#
_cell.length_a   1.000
_cell.length_b   1.000
_cell.length_c   1.000
_cell.angle_alpha   90.00
_cell.angle_beta   90.00
_cell.angle_gamma   90.00
#
_symmetry.space_group_name_H-M   'P 1'
#
loop_
_entity.id
_entity.type
_entity.pdbx_description
1 polymer ?
#
loop_
_entity_poly.entity_id
_entity_poly.type
_entity_poly.pdbx_seq_one_letter_code
_entity_poly.pdbx_strand_id
1 'polypeptide(L)'
;MAEYVDKDLRETRFERVDLRGAQFRNSDLTGAVFRGAWLTGVVMRGVELVDVEIHGEVGNLTINGVDVAPLVEAELDRRHPDRVKMRPADPDGFREAWNILERLWDGTVVRARRLDPPLLHESVGGEWSFVQTLRHLVFATDAWIRRAILGDPSPWDPLDLPWDEMPETPGVPWDRTAQPSLDTVLALRRDRMATVREVVDGLTVESLAGHTNPLEGAGWPPPISFPVRDVLLCVLNEEWQHRLYAERDLAILETRPG
;
A
#
# COMPACT_ATOMS: atom_id res chain seq x y z
N MET A 1 6.90 -15.04 31.51
CA MET A 1 5.51 -14.77 31.10
C MET A 1 5.03 -13.60 31.92
N ALA A 2 4.66 -12.49 31.28
CA ALA A 2 3.99 -11.40 31.97
C ALA A 2 2.49 -11.73 32.02
N GLU A 3 1.86 -11.51 33.17
CA GLU A 3 0.42 -11.71 33.37
C GLU A 3 -0.17 -10.40 33.90
N TYR A 4 -1.26 -9.96 33.27
CA TYR A 4 -2.00 -8.75 33.64
C TYR A 4 -3.44 -9.16 33.95
N VAL A 5 -3.81 -9.15 35.23
CA VAL A 5 -5.15 -9.50 35.74
C VAL A 5 -5.75 -8.28 36.42
N ASP A 6 -7.00 -7.95 36.08
CA ASP A 6 -7.75 -6.79 36.58
C ASP A 6 -6.95 -5.48 36.47
N LYS A 7 -6.23 -5.31 35.35
CA LYS A 7 -5.46 -4.10 35.05
C LYS A 7 -6.14 -3.29 33.96
N ASP A 8 -6.20 -1.99 34.19
CA ASP A 8 -6.54 -1.02 33.15
C ASP A 8 -5.29 -0.77 32.29
N LEU A 9 -5.37 -1.18 31.02
CA LEU A 9 -4.32 -0.99 30.02
C LEU A 9 -4.72 0.05 28.95
N ARG A 10 -5.75 0.85 29.21
CA ARG A 10 -6.08 1.98 28.32
C ARG A 10 -4.88 2.89 28.18
N GLU A 11 -4.75 3.51 27.01
CA GLU A 11 -3.62 4.37 26.64
C GLU A 11 -2.25 3.65 26.57
N THR A 12 -2.22 2.31 26.69
CA THR A 12 -1.00 1.53 26.45
C THR A 12 -0.77 1.33 24.95
N ARG A 13 0.46 1.57 24.48
CA ARG A 13 0.90 1.34 23.10
C ARG A 13 1.85 0.15 23.02
N PHE A 14 1.53 -0.80 22.15
CA PHE A 14 2.42 -1.91 21.79
C PHE A 14 3.02 -1.64 20.40
N GLU A 15 4.33 -1.47 20.32
CA GLU A 15 5.02 -1.17 19.06
C GLU A 15 6.19 -2.13 18.86
N ARG A 16 6.17 -2.86 17.73
CA ARG A 16 7.19 -3.88 17.40
C ARG A 16 7.37 -4.94 18.51
N VAL A 17 6.26 -5.35 19.13
CA VAL A 17 6.22 -6.40 20.16
C VAL A 17 5.67 -7.70 19.56
N ASP A 18 6.34 -8.81 19.83
CA ASP A 18 5.84 -10.14 19.47
C ASP A 18 4.74 -10.58 20.46
N LEU A 19 3.49 -10.59 20.00
CA LEU A 19 2.33 -11.03 20.76
C LEU A 19 1.87 -12.45 20.39
N ARG A 20 2.69 -13.24 19.67
CA ARG A 20 2.34 -14.63 19.35
C ARG A 20 2.15 -15.44 20.62
N GLY A 21 1.00 -16.12 20.70
CA GLY A 21 0.60 -16.89 21.87
C GLY A 21 0.01 -16.06 23.02
N ALA A 22 -0.09 -14.72 22.88
CA ALA A 22 -0.85 -13.91 23.82
C ALA A 22 -2.32 -14.35 23.86
N GLN A 23 -2.92 -14.35 25.05
CA GLN A 23 -4.32 -14.69 25.25
C GLN A 23 -5.04 -13.50 25.88
N PHE A 24 -6.12 -13.07 25.24
CA PHE A 24 -7.04 -12.08 25.76
C PHE A 24 -8.31 -12.82 26.20
N ARG A 25 -8.51 -12.98 27.51
CA ARG A 25 -9.66 -13.69 28.09
C ARG A 25 -10.48 -12.71 28.90
N ASN A 26 -11.78 -12.62 28.59
CA ASN A 26 -12.69 -11.64 29.21
C ASN A 26 -12.11 -10.21 29.18
N SER A 27 -11.43 -9.86 28.08
CA SER A 27 -10.79 -8.56 27.89
C SER A 27 -11.68 -7.69 27.01
N ASP A 28 -11.95 -6.47 27.46
CA ASP A 28 -12.63 -5.46 26.65
C ASP A 28 -11.61 -4.81 25.70
N LEU A 29 -11.79 -5.03 24.39
CA LEU A 29 -10.98 -4.42 23.33
C LEU A 29 -11.76 -3.31 22.60
N THR A 30 -12.85 -2.80 23.19
CA THR A 30 -13.63 -1.70 22.61
C THR A 30 -12.74 -0.49 22.39
N GLY A 31 -12.74 0.01 21.15
CA GLY A 31 -11.90 1.13 20.73
C GLY A 31 -10.42 0.79 20.53
N ALA A 32 -10.01 -0.48 20.63
CA ALA A 32 -8.65 -0.89 20.28
C ALA A 32 -8.39 -0.67 18.78
N VAL A 33 -7.21 -0.13 18.47
CA VAL A 33 -6.78 0.13 17.09
C VAL A 33 -5.56 -0.74 16.78
N PHE A 34 -5.66 -1.57 15.76
CA PHE A 34 -4.58 -2.41 15.26
C PHE A 34 -4.05 -1.80 13.95
N ARG A 35 -2.81 -1.28 13.95
CA ARG A 35 -2.14 -0.72 12.76
C ARG A 35 -0.87 -1.49 12.47
N GLY A 36 -0.65 -1.85 11.20
CA GLY A 36 0.50 -2.66 10.79
C GLY A 36 0.59 -4.02 11.51
N ALA A 37 -0.54 -4.53 12.03
CA ALA A 37 -0.57 -5.72 12.87
C ALA A 37 -0.82 -6.97 12.03
N TRP A 38 0.03 -7.98 12.19
CA TRP A 38 -0.20 -9.28 11.59
C TRP A 38 -1.16 -10.11 12.45
N LEU A 39 -2.36 -10.36 11.93
CA LEU A 39 -3.39 -11.20 12.57
C LEU A 39 -3.45 -12.62 11.99
N THR A 40 -2.41 -13.04 11.26
CA THR A 40 -2.33 -14.36 10.63
C THR A 40 -2.43 -15.48 11.68
N GLY A 41 -3.39 -16.38 11.48
CA GLY A 41 -3.61 -17.53 12.37
C GLY A 41 -4.25 -17.18 13.71
N VAL A 42 -4.71 -15.95 13.92
CA VAL A 42 -5.49 -15.59 15.12
C VAL A 42 -6.81 -16.37 15.11
N VAL A 43 -7.13 -17.00 16.25
CA VAL A 43 -8.40 -17.71 16.42
C VAL A 43 -9.23 -17.04 17.49
N MET A 44 -10.39 -16.53 17.09
CA MET A 44 -11.34 -15.86 17.97
C MET A 44 -12.50 -16.83 18.30
N ARG A 45 -12.68 -17.16 19.58
CA ARG A 45 -13.76 -18.06 20.05
C ARG A 45 -14.61 -17.37 21.09
N GLY A 46 -15.93 -17.33 20.87
CA GLY A 46 -16.87 -16.66 21.78
C GLY A 46 -16.63 -15.15 21.86
N VAL A 47 -16.17 -14.53 20.77
CA VAL A 47 -16.02 -13.07 20.68
C VAL A 47 -17.29 -12.42 20.15
N GLU A 48 -17.56 -11.21 20.60
CA GLU A 48 -18.61 -10.36 20.06
C GLU A 48 -17.96 -9.32 19.14
N LEU A 49 -18.30 -9.33 17.85
CA LEU A 49 -17.84 -8.34 16.87
C LEU A 49 -19.03 -7.45 16.50
N VAL A 50 -19.11 -6.29 17.12
CA VAL A 50 -20.14 -5.27 16.87
C VAL A 50 -19.40 -3.98 16.51
N ASP A 51 -19.87 -3.31 15.44
CA ASP A 51 -19.27 -2.06 14.93
C ASP A 51 -17.76 -2.18 14.64
N VAL A 52 -17.35 -3.30 14.03
CA VAL A 52 -15.96 -3.57 13.66
C VAL A 52 -15.71 -3.22 12.20
N GLU A 53 -14.73 -2.34 11.97
CA GLU A 53 -14.22 -2.01 10.64
C GLU A 53 -12.85 -2.65 10.43
N ILE A 54 -12.64 -3.25 9.25
CA ILE A 54 -11.37 -3.85 8.85
C ILE A 54 -10.96 -3.23 7.52
N HIS A 55 -9.83 -2.52 7.55
CA HIS A 55 -9.17 -1.98 6.37
C HIS A 55 -7.84 -2.70 6.19
N GLY A 56 -7.63 -3.34 5.05
CA GLY A 56 -6.40 -4.06 4.75
C GLY A 56 -6.64 -5.24 3.81
N GLU A 57 -5.60 -6.07 3.66
CA GLU A 57 -5.68 -7.30 2.89
C GLU A 57 -6.52 -8.35 3.65
N VAL A 58 -7.55 -8.88 2.99
CA VAL A 58 -8.44 -9.91 3.55
C VAL A 58 -8.30 -11.17 2.71
N GLY A 59 -7.65 -12.19 3.26
CA GLY A 59 -7.50 -13.50 2.64
C GLY A 59 -7.74 -14.61 3.64
N ASN A 60 -8.49 -15.65 3.24
CA ASN A 60 -8.82 -16.80 4.08
C ASN A 60 -9.46 -16.43 5.44
N LEU A 61 -10.26 -15.35 5.46
CA LEU A 61 -10.95 -14.89 6.67
C LEU A 61 -12.23 -15.70 6.85
N THR A 62 -12.24 -16.61 7.82
CA THR A 62 -13.42 -17.42 8.12
C THR A 62 -14.22 -16.80 9.28
N ILE A 63 -15.45 -16.36 9.02
CA ILE A 63 -16.39 -15.88 10.04
C ILE A 63 -17.54 -16.88 10.15
N ASN A 64 -17.77 -17.43 11.35
CA ASN A 64 -18.81 -18.43 11.61
C ASN A 64 -18.79 -19.63 10.64
N GLY A 65 -17.59 -20.07 10.23
CA GLY A 65 -17.40 -21.19 9.30
C GLY A 65 -17.52 -20.83 7.81
N VAL A 66 -17.71 -19.55 7.48
CA VAL A 66 -17.79 -19.06 6.10
C VAL A 66 -16.53 -18.28 5.76
N ASP A 67 -15.83 -18.66 4.69
CA ASP A 67 -14.79 -17.81 4.11
C ASP A 67 -15.44 -16.58 3.46
N VAL A 68 -15.24 -15.42 4.07
CA VAL A 68 -15.86 -14.17 3.62
C VAL A 68 -15.01 -13.43 2.60
N ALA A 69 -13.74 -13.82 2.41
CA ALA A 69 -12.84 -13.10 1.50
C ALA A 69 -13.40 -13.05 0.05
N PRO A 70 -13.87 -14.16 -0.56
CA PRO A 70 -14.44 -14.12 -1.91
C PRO A 70 -15.70 -13.25 -2.02
N LEU A 71 -16.50 -13.15 -0.95
CA LEU A 71 -17.71 -12.32 -0.92
C LEU A 71 -17.37 -10.84 -0.90
N VAL A 72 -16.37 -10.46 -0.10
CA VAL A 72 -15.84 -9.09 -0.04
C VAL A 72 -15.22 -8.72 -1.39
N GLU A 73 -14.38 -9.60 -1.96
CA GLU A 73 -13.75 -9.40 -3.27
C GLU A 73 -14.78 -9.18 -4.38
N ALA A 74 -15.84 -10.01 -4.43
CA ALA A 74 -16.91 -9.88 -5.41
C ALA A 74 -17.69 -8.55 -5.25
N GLU A 75 -17.96 -8.13 -4.01
CA GLU A 75 -18.63 -6.86 -3.76
C GLU A 75 -17.74 -5.66 -4.12
N LEU A 76 -16.44 -5.73 -3.84
CA LEU A 76 -15.48 -4.71 -4.25
C LEU A 76 -15.39 -4.60 -5.78
N ASP A 77 -15.34 -5.71 -6.49
CA ASP A 77 -15.36 -5.73 -7.95
C ASP A 77 -16.68 -5.19 -8.51
N ARG A 78 -17.82 -5.50 -7.88
CA ARG A 78 -19.13 -4.96 -8.27
C ARG A 78 -19.20 -3.44 -8.09
N ARG A 79 -18.65 -2.92 -6.99
CA ARG A 79 -18.60 -1.47 -6.71
C ARG A 79 -17.60 -0.72 -7.57
N HIS A 80 -16.52 -1.41 -7.96
CA HIS A 80 -15.41 -0.84 -8.73
C HIS A 80 -15.08 -1.73 -9.93
N PRO A 81 -15.82 -1.65 -11.05
CA PRO A 81 -15.61 -2.54 -12.20
C PRO A 81 -14.19 -2.49 -12.77
N ASP A 82 -13.54 -1.32 -12.74
CA ASP A 82 -12.13 -1.15 -13.17
C ASP A 82 -11.15 -1.96 -12.29
N ARG A 83 -11.51 -2.34 -11.06
CA ARG A 83 -10.68 -3.14 -10.14
C ARG A 83 -10.32 -4.50 -10.73
N VAL A 84 -11.23 -5.11 -11.49
CA VAL A 84 -11.00 -6.40 -12.15
C VAL A 84 -9.83 -6.31 -13.13
N LYS A 85 -9.62 -5.14 -13.74
CA LYS A 85 -8.54 -4.88 -14.69
C LYS A 85 -7.17 -4.80 -14.02
N MET A 86 -7.10 -4.66 -12.68
CA MET A 86 -5.84 -4.67 -11.94
C MET A 86 -5.27 -6.10 -11.72
N ARG A 87 -5.93 -7.13 -12.28
CA ARG A 87 -5.45 -8.51 -12.31
C ARG A 87 -5.31 -9.03 -13.75
N PRO A 88 -4.57 -8.31 -14.63
CA PRO A 88 -4.46 -8.70 -16.02
C PRO A 88 -3.71 -10.03 -16.19
N ALA A 89 -4.04 -10.75 -17.26
CA ALA A 89 -3.47 -12.06 -17.55
C ALA A 89 -2.36 -12.04 -18.60
N ASP A 90 -2.35 -11.02 -19.45
CA ASP A 90 -1.51 -10.91 -20.64
C ASP A 90 -1.01 -9.46 -20.83
N PRO A 91 -0.05 -9.22 -21.74
CA PRO A 91 0.53 -7.90 -21.94
C PRO A 91 -0.47 -6.80 -22.31
N ASP A 92 -1.49 -7.11 -23.11
CA ASP A 92 -2.51 -6.12 -23.49
C ASP A 92 -3.38 -5.73 -22.29
N GLY A 93 -3.71 -6.68 -21.42
CA GLY A 93 -4.35 -6.40 -20.14
C GLY A 93 -3.52 -5.49 -19.25
N PHE A 94 -2.19 -5.66 -19.19
CA PHE A 94 -1.31 -4.75 -18.44
C PHE A 94 -1.32 -3.33 -19.04
N ARG A 95 -1.32 -3.19 -20.37
CA ARG A 95 -1.46 -1.88 -21.04
C ARG A 95 -2.80 -1.24 -20.71
N GLU A 96 -3.90 -2.00 -20.78
CA GLU A 96 -5.24 -1.53 -20.41
C GLU A 96 -5.30 -1.07 -18.95
N ALA A 97 -4.80 -1.89 -18.03
CA ALA A 97 -4.77 -1.60 -16.60
C ALA A 97 -4.03 -0.29 -16.30
N TRP A 98 -2.88 -0.09 -16.93
CA TRP A 98 -2.10 1.11 -16.70
C TRP A 98 -2.75 2.38 -17.27
N ASN A 99 -3.34 2.30 -18.48
CA ASN A 99 -4.11 3.42 -19.04
C ASN A 99 -5.26 3.85 -18.11
N ILE A 100 -5.91 2.88 -17.45
CA ILE A 100 -6.94 3.14 -16.44
C ILE A 100 -6.33 3.87 -15.24
N LEU A 101 -5.21 3.38 -14.70
CA LEU A 101 -4.54 4.00 -13.55
C LEU A 101 -4.07 5.42 -13.83
N GLU A 102 -3.46 5.68 -14.99
CA GLU A 102 -3.05 7.03 -15.41
C GLU A 102 -4.23 7.99 -15.40
N ARG A 103 -5.33 7.62 -16.07
CA ARG A 103 -6.56 8.43 -16.10
C ARG A 103 -7.14 8.68 -14.71
N LEU A 104 -7.16 7.65 -13.86
CA LEU A 104 -7.72 7.75 -12.52
C LEU A 104 -6.87 8.66 -11.61
N TRP A 105 -5.55 8.53 -11.67
CA TRP A 105 -4.63 9.39 -10.91
C TRP A 105 -4.66 10.83 -11.39
N ASP A 106 -4.78 11.09 -12.70
CA ASP A 106 -4.99 12.44 -13.23
C ASP A 106 -6.21 13.10 -12.58
N GLY A 107 -7.32 12.36 -12.46
CA GLY A 107 -8.52 12.81 -11.76
C GLY A 107 -8.28 13.10 -10.28
N THR A 108 -7.60 12.19 -9.57
CA THR A 108 -7.23 12.36 -8.16
C THR A 108 -6.36 13.60 -7.94
N VAL A 109 -5.39 13.85 -8.82
CA VAL A 109 -4.50 15.02 -8.74
C VAL A 109 -5.25 16.32 -9.03
N VAL A 110 -6.16 16.33 -10.02
CA VAL A 110 -7.02 17.49 -10.30
C VAL A 110 -7.89 17.83 -9.08
N ARG A 111 -8.40 16.81 -8.37
CA ARG A 111 -9.15 16.97 -7.13
C ARG A 111 -8.28 17.55 -6.02
N ALA A 112 -7.12 16.95 -5.76
CA ALA A 112 -6.18 17.40 -4.73
C ALA A 112 -5.74 18.86 -4.92
N ARG A 113 -5.52 19.31 -6.16
CA ARG A 113 -5.14 20.70 -6.48
C ARG A 113 -6.18 21.76 -6.09
N ARG A 114 -7.40 21.37 -5.73
CA ARG A 114 -8.44 22.30 -5.27
C ARG A 114 -8.31 22.65 -3.79
N LEU A 115 -7.56 21.86 -3.03
CA LEU A 115 -7.29 22.09 -1.62
C LEU A 115 -6.13 23.07 -1.44
N ASP A 116 -6.14 23.77 -0.31
CA ASP A 116 -4.99 24.58 0.10
C ASP A 116 -3.76 23.69 0.28
N PRO A 117 -2.57 24.11 -0.22
CA PRO A 117 -1.38 23.26 -0.20
C PRO A 117 -1.01 22.65 1.16
N PRO A 118 -1.16 23.34 2.31
CA PRO A 118 -0.89 22.73 3.62
C PRO A 118 -1.75 21.49 3.91
N LEU A 119 -3.01 21.45 3.45
CA LEU A 119 -3.89 20.30 3.68
C LEU A 119 -3.37 19.02 3.01
N LEU A 120 -2.60 19.14 1.93
CA LEU A 120 -2.01 17.99 1.23
C LEU A 120 -0.89 17.29 2.02
N HIS A 121 -0.41 17.94 3.07
CA HIS A 121 0.56 17.40 4.03
C HIS A 121 -0.11 16.91 5.32
N GLU A 122 -1.42 17.08 5.49
CA GLU A 122 -2.13 16.62 6.68
C GLU A 122 -2.41 15.12 6.62
N SER A 123 -2.19 14.46 7.77
CA SER A 123 -2.58 13.08 7.99
C SER A 123 -4.07 13.00 8.35
N VAL A 124 -4.74 12.00 7.78
CA VAL A 124 -6.10 11.61 8.17
C VAL A 124 -6.02 10.26 8.87
N GLY A 125 -6.63 10.16 10.06
CA GLY A 125 -6.62 8.91 10.83
C GLY A 125 -5.23 8.47 11.31
N GLY A 126 -4.19 9.29 11.23
CA GLY A 126 -2.81 8.88 11.54
C GLY A 126 -2.15 8.05 10.43
N GLU A 127 -2.74 8.02 9.23
CA GLU A 127 -2.15 7.44 8.02
C GLU A 127 -1.30 8.49 7.27
N TRP A 128 -0.67 8.10 6.16
CA TRP A 128 0.09 9.03 5.33
C TRP A 128 -0.76 10.16 4.75
N SER A 129 -0.16 11.34 4.65
CA SER A 129 -0.74 12.45 3.88
C SER A 129 -0.77 12.14 2.38
N PHE A 130 -1.48 12.97 1.61
CA PHE A 130 -1.51 12.84 0.15
C PHE A 130 -0.09 12.92 -0.44
N VAL A 131 0.73 13.90 -0.01
CA VAL A 131 2.12 14.03 -0.51
C VAL A 131 2.98 12.82 -0.12
N GLN A 132 2.85 12.30 1.11
CA GLN A 132 3.57 11.08 1.51
C GLN A 132 3.14 9.86 0.68
N THR A 133 1.84 9.73 0.38
CA THR A 133 1.33 8.69 -0.52
C THR A 133 1.96 8.79 -1.91
N LEU A 134 2.08 10.01 -2.46
CA LEU A 134 2.75 10.19 -3.75
C LEU A 134 4.23 9.80 -3.71
N ARG A 135 4.94 10.17 -2.64
CA ARG A 135 6.35 9.79 -2.42
C ARG A 135 6.53 8.28 -2.29
N HIS A 136 5.59 7.60 -1.63
CA HIS A 136 5.62 6.14 -1.52
C HIS A 136 5.49 5.46 -2.87
N LEU A 137 4.64 5.96 -3.76
CA LEU A 137 4.45 5.37 -5.09
C LEU A 137 5.63 5.63 -6.04
N VAL A 138 6.39 6.72 -5.82
CA VAL A 138 7.72 6.88 -6.45
C VAL A 138 8.64 5.75 -5.98
N PHE A 139 8.75 5.53 -4.68
CA PHE A 139 9.57 4.47 -4.11
C PHE A 139 9.17 3.08 -4.63
N ALA A 140 7.87 2.78 -4.68
CA ALA A 140 7.36 1.51 -5.20
C ALA A 140 7.82 1.28 -6.65
N THR A 141 7.80 2.33 -7.48
CA THR A 141 8.30 2.25 -8.86
C THR A 141 9.81 2.09 -8.92
N ASP A 142 10.56 2.87 -8.13
CA ASP A 142 12.01 2.80 -8.09
C ASP A 142 12.47 1.39 -7.63
N ALA A 143 11.81 0.81 -6.62
CA ALA A 143 12.09 -0.53 -6.13
C ALA A 143 11.70 -1.64 -7.13
N TRP A 144 10.45 -1.66 -7.60
CA TRP A 144 9.94 -2.80 -8.36
C TRP A 144 10.22 -2.70 -9.86
N ILE A 145 10.14 -1.52 -10.44
CA ILE A 145 10.37 -1.36 -11.88
C ILE A 145 11.84 -1.09 -12.16
N ARG A 146 12.41 -0.04 -11.58
CA ARG A 146 13.77 0.39 -11.95
C ARG A 146 14.84 -0.54 -11.39
N ARG A 147 14.75 -0.93 -10.12
CA ARG A 147 15.64 -1.93 -9.56
C ARG A 147 15.28 -3.33 -10.05
N ALA A 148 14.10 -3.86 -9.73
CA ALA A 148 13.85 -5.28 -9.96
C ALA A 148 13.74 -5.67 -11.45
N ILE A 149 13.02 -4.91 -12.27
CA ILE A 149 12.87 -5.24 -13.70
C ILE A 149 14.03 -4.69 -14.54
N LEU A 150 14.39 -3.42 -14.38
CA LEU A 150 15.37 -2.75 -15.25
C LEU A 150 16.82 -2.92 -14.77
N GLY A 151 17.05 -3.47 -13.58
CA GLY A 151 18.39 -3.83 -13.12
C GLY A 151 19.22 -2.67 -12.56
N ASP A 152 18.61 -1.52 -12.23
CA ASP A 152 19.31 -0.40 -11.59
C ASP A 152 19.66 -0.73 -10.13
N PRO A 153 20.94 -0.81 -9.73
CA PRO A 153 21.32 -1.19 -8.37
C PRO A 153 21.10 -0.07 -7.34
N SER A 154 20.77 1.15 -7.74
CA SER A 154 20.50 2.25 -6.80
C SER A 154 19.61 3.34 -7.43
N PRO A 155 18.34 3.02 -7.76
CA PRO A 155 17.46 3.94 -8.49
C PRO A 155 16.90 5.09 -7.64
N TRP A 156 17.27 5.12 -6.36
CA TRP A 156 16.64 5.89 -5.30
C TRP A 156 16.68 7.39 -5.50
N ASP A 157 15.56 8.06 -5.23
CA ASP A 157 15.47 9.50 -5.10
C ASP A 157 15.42 9.92 -3.61
N PRO A 158 16.05 11.03 -3.19
CA PRO A 158 15.94 11.51 -1.81
C PRO A 158 14.51 11.70 -1.29
N LEU A 159 13.52 11.88 -2.19
CA LEU A 159 12.11 11.99 -1.84
C LEU A 159 11.39 10.64 -1.77
N ASP A 160 12.02 9.52 -2.06
CA ASP A 160 11.44 8.20 -1.84
C ASP A 160 10.99 8.04 -0.38
N LEU A 161 9.86 7.36 -0.21
CA LEU A 161 9.30 7.06 1.10
C LEU A 161 8.87 5.59 1.17
N PRO A 162 9.71 4.70 1.71
CA PRO A 162 9.31 3.32 1.90
C PRO A 162 8.23 3.17 2.98
N TRP A 163 7.57 2.01 3.04
CA TRP A 163 6.47 1.79 3.97
C TRP A 163 6.95 1.71 5.42
N ASP A 164 6.06 1.98 6.37
CA ASP A 164 6.49 2.37 7.70
C ASP A 164 7.25 1.28 8.47
N GLU A 165 6.90 0.02 8.21
CA GLU A 165 7.47 -1.18 8.79
C GLU A 165 8.68 -1.73 8.02
N MET A 166 9.09 -1.13 6.90
CA MET A 166 10.25 -1.61 6.16
C MET A 166 11.51 -1.51 7.06
N PRO A 167 12.35 -2.55 7.13
CA PRO A 167 13.59 -2.48 7.87
C PRO A 167 14.52 -1.42 7.27
N GLU A 168 15.27 -0.73 8.14
CA GLU A 168 16.34 0.17 7.70
C GLU A 168 17.29 -0.57 6.75
N THR A 169 17.32 -0.13 5.50
CA THR A 169 18.05 -0.80 4.42
C THR A 169 19.11 0.16 3.89
N PRO A 170 20.41 -0.19 3.93
CA PRO A 170 21.47 0.69 3.48
C PRO A 170 21.25 1.20 2.06
N GLY A 171 21.35 2.51 1.88
CA GLY A 171 21.18 3.19 0.58
C GLY A 171 19.74 3.53 0.22
N VAL A 172 18.73 2.97 0.89
CA VAL A 172 17.33 3.34 0.66
C VAL A 172 16.98 4.60 1.48
N PRO A 173 16.47 5.67 0.84
CA PRO A 173 16.07 6.90 1.51
C PRO A 173 14.95 6.68 2.53
N TRP A 174 14.96 7.48 3.60
CA TRP A 174 14.01 7.37 4.70
C TRP A 174 13.69 8.71 5.37
N ASP A 175 13.72 9.80 4.62
CA ASP A 175 13.37 11.10 5.19
C ASP A 175 11.85 11.28 5.28
N ARG A 176 11.28 10.85 6.41
CA ARG A 176 9.85 11.06 6.73
C ARG A 176 9.49 12.53 6.96
N THR A 177 10.48 13.38 7.22
CA THR A 177 10.26 14.79 7.53
C THR A 177 10.23 15.69 6.28
N ALA A 178 10.68 15.17 5.14
CA ALA A 178 10.62 15.89 3.87
C ALA A 178 9.18 16.25 3.48
N GLN A 179 8.96 17.54 3.24
CA GLN A 179 7.69 18.13 2.79
C GLN A 179 7.89 18.83 1.43
N PRO A 180 8.14 18.06 0.35
CA PRO A 180 8.23 18.66 -0.99
C PRO A 180 6.88 19.26 -1.39
N SER A 181 6.90 20.31 -2.21
CA SER A 181 5.66 20.82 -2.79
C SER A 181 4.98 19.75 -3.65
N LEU A 182 3.66 19.88 -3.84
CA LEU A 182 2.91 18.99 -4.72
C LEU A 182 3.52 18.92 -6.12
N ASP A 183 3.92 20.07 -6.69
CA ASP A 183 4.49 20.11 -8.04
C ASP A 183 5.83 19.36 -8.15
N THR A 184 6.67 19.44 -7.11
CA THR A 184 7.93 18.71 -7.05
C THR A 184 7.70 17.20 -7.06
N VAL A 185 6.83 16.69 -6.16
CA VAL A 185 6.57 15.23 -6.12
C VAL A 185 5.82 14.75 -7.36
N LEU A 186 4.95 15.57 -7.97
CA LEU A 186 4.26 15.22 -9.21
C LEU A 186 5.19 15.20 -10.42
N ALA A 187 6.22 16.06 -10.46
CA ALA A 187 7.25 15.96 -11.49
C ALA A 187 7.98 14.62 -11.43
N LEU A 188 8.34 14.19 -10.21
CA LEU A 188 8.97 12.90 -9.96
C LEU A 188 8.04 11.71 -10.28
N ARG A 189 6.77 11.77 -9.84
CA ARG A 189 5.74 10.77 -10.18
C ARG A 189 5.58 10.60 -11.68
N ARG A 190 5.53 11.69 -12.47
CA ARG A 190 5.39 11.61 -13.93
C ARG A 190 6.55 10.87 -14.59
N ASP A 191 7.78 11.12 -14.15
CA ASP A 191 8.97 10.41 -14.63
C ASP A 191 8.89 8.89 -14.34
N ARG A 192 8.49 8.53 -13.11
CA ARG A 192 8.31 7.13 -12.71
C ARG A 192 7.17 6.45 -13.46
N MET A 193 6.03 7.12 -13.59
CA MET A 193 4.90 6.59 -14.35
C MET A 193 5.24 6.40 -15.83
N ALA A 194 6.03 7.30 -16.42
CA ALA A 194 6.54 7.13 -17.79
C ALA A 194 7.48 5.92 -17.89
N THR A 195 8.32 5.67 -16.88
CA THR A 195 9.17 4.47 -16.83
C THR A 195 8.32 3.18 -16.79
N VAL A 196 7.26 3.15 -15.99
CA VAL A 196 6.33 1.98 -15.98
C VAL A 196 5.63 1.84 -17.33
N ARG A 197 5.24 2.97 -17.95
CA ARG A 197 4.63 2.97 -19.27
C ARG A 197 5.52 2.30 -20.31
N GLU A 198 6.79 2.70 -20.38
CA GLU A 198 7.77 2.12 -21.30
C GLU A 198 7.91 0.60 -21.11
N VAL A 199 8.00 0.13 -19.86
CA VAL A 199 8.09 -1.31 -19.55
C VAL A 199 6.84 -2.06 -20.00
N VAL A 200 5.66 -1.52 -19.71
CA VAL A 200 4.39 -2.18 -20.05
C VAL A 200 4.10 -2.13 -21.55
N ASP A 201 4.47 -1.04 -22.24
CA ASP A 201 4.35 -0.96 -23.71
C ASP A 201 5.29 -1.96 -24.41
N GLY A 202 6.49 -2.16 -23.88
CA GLY A 202 7.45 -3.15 -24.37
C GLY A 202 7.14 -4.61 -23.99
N LEU A 203 6.10 -4.87 -23.20
CA LEU A 203 5.83 -6.19 -22.65
C LEU A 203 5.42 -7.20 -23.74
N THR A 204 6.06 -8.36 -23.74
CA THR A 204 5.74 -9.50 -24.60
C THR A 204 5.23 -10.66 -23.74
N VAL A 205 4.61 -11.67 -24.37
CA VAL A 205 4.18 -12.88 -23.66
C VAL A 205 5.37 -13.58 -23.00
N GLU A 206 6.53 -13.59 -23.68
CA GLU A 206 7.76 -14.19 -23.17
C GLU A 206 8.33 -13.41 -21.98
N SER A 207 8.45 -12.08 -22.09
CA SER A 207 9.00 -11.27 -21.00
C SER A 207 8.09 -11.26 -19.77
N LEU A 208 6.76 -11.28 -19.97
CA LEU A 208 5.79 -11.40 -18.88
C LEU A 208 5.88 -12.75 -18.14
N ALA A 209 6.11 -13.85 -18.87
CA ALA A 209 6.30 -15.18 -18.30
C ALA A 209 7.71 -15.38 -17.70
N GLY A 210 8.61 -14.42 -17.92
CA GLY A 210 9.98 -14.44 -17.44
C GLY A 210 10.13 -14.10 -15.97
N HIS A 211 11.40 -14.00 -15.55
CA HIS A 211 11.79 -13.63 -14.20
C HIS A 211 12.81 -12.49 -14.24
N THR A 212 12.87 -11.71 -13.17
CA THR A 212 13.89 -10.68 -12.97
C THR A 212 15.25 -11.31 -12.67
N ASN A 213 16.31 -10.57 -12.97
CA ASN A 213 17.66 -10.95 -12.55
C ASN A 213 17.90 -10.45 -11.11
N PRO A 214 18.37 -11.31 -10.18
CA PRO A 214 18.75 -10.87 -8.85
C PRO A 214 19.84 -9.80 -8.92
N LEU A 215 19.67 -8.70 -8.20
CA LEU A 215 20.69 -7.66 -8.08
C LEU A 215 21.46 -7.81 -6.78
N GLU A 216 22.77 -8.01 -6.87
CA GLU A 216 23.65 -8.04 -5.70
C GLU A 216 23.73 -6.66 -5.01
N GLY A 217 23.94 -6.68 -3.70
CA GLY A 217 24.08 -5.48 -2.88
C GLY A 217 22.84 -5.16 -2.02
N ALA A 218 23.01 -4.21 -1.11
CA ALA A 218 21.93 -3.74 -0.26
C ALA A 218 20.87 -2.99 -1.07
N GLY A 219 19.60 -3.18 -0.70
CA GLY A 219 18.47 -2.53 -1.34
C GLY A 219 17.17 -3.31 -1.15
N TRP A 220 16.10 -2.75 -1.71
CA TRP A 220 14.78 -3.36 -1.75
C TRP A 220 14.27 -3.40 -3.21
N PRO A 221 13.56 -4.43 -3.69
CA PRO A 221 13.29 -5.69 -3.01
C PRO A 221 14.58 -6.49 -2.73
N PRO A 222 14.49 -7.54 -1.88
CA PRO A 222 15.63 -8.42 -1.58
C PRO A 222 16.28 -8.97 -2.86
N PRO A 223 17.57 -9.34 -2.82
CA PRO A 223 18.36 -9.75 -3.99
C PRO A 223 18.04 -11.17 -4.44
N ILE A 224 16.78 -11.42 -4.81
CA ILE A 224 16.26 -12.69 -5.32
C ILE A 224 15.56 -12.46 -6.67
N SER A 225 15.32 -13.54 -7.40
CA SER A 225 14.60 -13.50 -8.66
C SER A 225 13.10 -13.52 -8.40
N PHE A 226 12.36 -12.64 -9.08
CA PHE A 226 10.90 -12.52 -8.97
C PHE A 226 10.26 -12.83 -10.33
N PRO A 227 9.10 -13.49 -10.39
CA PRO A 227 8.30 -13.54 -11.61
C PRO A 227 7.97 -12.11 -12.06
N VAL A 228 8.22 -11.77 -13.33
CA VAL A 228 7.96 -10.40 -13.86
C VAL A 228 6.50 -10.02 -13.67
N ARG A 229 5.60 -10.98 -13.91
CA ARG A 229 4.17 -10.82 -13.68
C ARG A 229 3.85 -10.36 -12.25
N ASP A 230 4.47 -10.95 -11.24
CA ASP A 230 4.18 -10.65 -9.84
C ASP A 230 4.67 -9.26 -9.46
N VAL A 231 5.83 -8.85 -10.00
CA VAL A 231 6.35 -7.48 -9.84
C VAL A 231 5.37 -6.45 -10.44
N LEU A 232 4.88 -6.70 -11.66
CA LEU A 232 3.93 -5.80 -12.31
C LEU A 232 2.57 -5.77 -11.60
N LEU A 233 2.07 -6.93 -11.12
CA LEU A 233 0.85 -7.00 -10.32
C LEU A 233 0.99 -6.26 -8.99
N CYS A 234 2.16 -6.34 -8.36
CA CYS A 234 2.47 -5.55 -7.16
C CYS A 234 2.34 -4.06 -7.47
N VAL A 235 2.96 -3.55 -8.53
CA VAL A 235 2.87 -2.13 -8.92
C VAL A 235 1.43 -1.70 -9.23
N LEU A 236 0.65 -2.51 -9.95
CA LEU A 236 -0.78 -2.20 -10.20
C LEU A 236 -1.57 -2.13 -8.89
N ASN A 237 -1.31 -3.05 -7.96
CA ASN A 237 -1.97 -3.05 -6.66
C ASN A 237 -1.55 -1.84 -5.80
N GLU A 238 -0.26 -1.50 -5.77
CA GLU A 238 0.25 -0.33 -5.06
C GLU A 238 -0.48 0.93 -5.53
N GLU A 239 -0.51 1.17 -6.84
CA GLU A 239 -1.18 2.33 -7.44
C GLU A 239 -2.68 2.34 -7.15
N TRP A 240 -3.36 1.19 -7.27
CA TRP A 240 -4.79 1.10 -7.04
C TRP A 240 -5.19 1.37 -5.58
N GLN A 241 -4.56 0.66 -4.62
CA GLN A 241 -4.92 0.75 -3.21
C GLN A 241 -4.60 2.13 -2.63
N HIS A 242 -3.40 2.65 -2.91
CA HIS A 242 -3.00 3.96 -2.42
C HIS A 242 -3.83 5.09 -3.01
N ARG A 243 -4.36 4.92 -4.23
CA ARG A 243 -5.34 5.87 -4.78
C ARG A 243 -6.66 5.83 -3.99
N LEU A 244 -7.14 4.65 -3.58
CA LEU A 244 -8.35 4.55 -2.77
C LEU A 244 -8.17 5.22 -1.40
N TYR A 245 -7.02 5.02 -0.74
CA TYR A 245 -6.68 5.70 0.52
C TYR A 245 -6.64 7.22 0.31
N ALA A 246 -5.95 7.68 -0.73
CA ALA A 246 -5.89 9.11 -1.07
C ALA A 246 -7.29 9.70 -1.34
N GLU A 247 -8.15 9.02 -2.11
CA GLU A 247 -9.50 9.52 -2.42
C GLU A 247 -10.41 9.59 -1.17
N ARG A 248 -10.28 8.63 -0.25
CA ARG A 248 -10.95 8.63 1.05
C ARG A 248 -10.50 9.84 1.87
N ASP A 249 -9.20 10.06 1.96
CA ASP A 249 -8.64 11.12 2.82
C ASP A 249 -8.90 12.50 2.25
N LEU A 250 -8.80 12.67 0.93
CA LEU A 250 -9.19 13.90 0.24
C LEU A 250 -10.66 14.24 0.50
N ALA A 251 -11.56 13.24 0.56
CA ALA A 251 -12.97 13.48 0.89
C ALA A 251 -13.16 14.04 2.30
N ILE A 252 -12.32 13.63 3.25
CA ILE A 252 -12.35 14.17 4.60
C ILE A 252 -11.75 15.58 4.63
N LEU A 253 -10.61 15.79 3.98
CA LEU A 253 -9.93 17.10 3.94
C LEU A 253 -10.77 18.18 3.25
N GLU A 254 -11.53 17.84 2.21
CA GLU A 254 -12.46 18.75 1.53
C GLU A 254 -13.58 19.29 2.42
N THR A 255 -13.87 18.61 3.54
CA THR A 255 -14.87 19.09 4.52
C THR A 255 -14.30 20.05 5.55
N ARG A 256 -12.97 20.21 5.62
CA ARG A 256 -12.32 21.10 6.58
C ARG A 256 -12.43 22.56 6.09
N PRO A 257 -12.75 23.51 6.98
CA PRO A 257 -12.68 24.92 6.63
C PRO A 257 -11.22 25.30 6.34
N GLY A 258 -10.99 25.99 5.22
CA GLY A 258 -9.70 26.58 4.84
C GLY A 258 -9.34 27.81 5.68
#